data_AF-A0A7X7RR80-F1
#
_entry.id   AF-A0A7X7RR80-F1
#
_cell.length_a   1.000
_cell.length_b   1.000
_cell.length_c   1.000
_cell.angle_alpha   90.00
_cell.angle_beta   90.00
_cell.angle_gamma   90.00
#
_symmetry.space_group_name_H-M   'P 1'
#
loop_
_entity.id
_entity.type
_entity.pdbx_description
1 polymer ?
#
loop_
_entity_poly.entity_id
_entity_poly.type
_entity_poly.pdbx_seq_one_letter_code
_entity_poly.pdbx_strand_id
1 'polypeptide(L)'
;MDEKILNQKVEKPTIIGITTINHEARVSLGLTCSEYVLMNYIYQCHKNKTPIEVTATYRKTGFDLEEQKVLARALERKGFMLITADPTPILTSKWQSGFANVEEEFEEFWKKDGKSVWLTSSKKASLKFYTELRKSTPKEVIIDSRNNYLEYLSWEHKRGFDRQIMMAERFLNPKNDWYLVDWKEMTEEIKRKLNPQPAQPKEGTQITASERKKEYDK
;
A
#
# COMPACT_ATOMS: atom_id res chain seq x y z
N MET A 1 54.27 -14.49 -8.60
CA MET A 1 53.56 -15.06 -7.42
C MET A 1 52.14 -15.32 -7.90
N ASP A 2 51.88 -16.40 -8.64
CA ASP A 2 50.75 -16.43 -9.58
C ASP A 2 50.00 -17.77 -9.65
N GLU A 3 49.66 -18.39 -8.53
CA GLU A 3 48.90 -19.67 -8.58
C GLU A 3 47.79 -19.86 -7.54
N LYS A 4 47.46 -18.86 -6.70
CA LYS A 4 46.45 -19.05 -5.64
C LYS A 4 45.06 -18.47 -5.87
N ILE A 5 44.80 -17.78 -6.99
CA ILE A 5 43.48 -17.17 -7.24
C ILE A 5 42.56 -18.07 -8.11
N LEU A 6 43.10 -19.08 -8.81
CA LEU A 6 42.36 -19.83 -9.83
C LEU A 6 41.59 -21.08 -9.34
N ASN A 7 41.59 -21.39 -8.03
CA ASN A 7 40.98 -22.62 -7.51
C ASN A 7 39.73 -22.41 -6.62
N GLN A 8 39.02 -21.28 -6.75
CA GLN A 8 37.67 -21.23 -6.22
C GLN A 8 36.74 -22.06 -7.12
N LYS A 9 36.21 -23.17 -6.59
CA LYS A 9 35.07 -23.88 -7.19
C LYS A 9 33.95 -22.86 -7.38
N VAL A 10 33.80 -22.36 -8.62
CA VAL A 10 32.67 -21.53 -8.99
C VAL A 10 31.47 -22.46 -9.04
N GLU A 11 30.67 -22.46 -7.98
CA GLU A 11 29.38 -23.15 -7.99
C GLU A 11 28.56 -22.64 -9.17
N LYS A 12 27.81 -23.55 -9.82
CA LYS A 12 26.93 -23.17 -10.94
C LYS A 12 26.03 -22.02 -10.47
N PRO A 13 25.86 -20.96 -11.28
CA PRO A 13 25.00 -19.85 -10.90
C PRO A 13 23.59 -20.38 -10.64
N THR A 14 23.20 -20.41 -9.37
CA THR A 14 21.83 -20.72 -8.98
C THR A 14 21.03 -19.46 -9.26
N ILE A 15 20.22 -19.48 -10.33
CA ILE A 15 19.24 -18.43 -10.59
C ILE A 15 18.21 -18.51 -9.47
N ILE A 16 18.42 -17.71 -8.42
CA ILE A 16 17.46 -17.54 -7.34
C ILE A 16 16.69 -16.26 -7.64
N GLY A 17 15.58 -16.42 -8.35
CA GLY A 17 14.64 -15.35 -8.64
C GLY A 17 13.46 -15.89 -9.46
N ILE A 18 12.25 -15.73 -8.94
CA ILE A 18 11.06 -15.65 -9.80
C ILE A 18 11.07 -14.21 -10.32
N THR A 19 11.86 -13.92 -11.35
CA THR A 19 11.94 -12.57 -11.92
C THR A 19 11.20 -12.53 -13.24
N THR A 20 9.87 -12.65 -13.17
CA THR A 20 9.03 -12.10 -14.23
C THR A 20 9.24 -10.59 -14.20
N ILE A 21 10.06 -10.07 -15.13
CA ILE A 21 10.27 -8.63 -15.26
C ILE A 21 8.92 -8.00 -15.57
N ASN A 22 8.49 -7.01 -14.77
CA ASN A 22 7.33 -6.20 -15.13
C ASN A 22 7.72 -5.27 -16.28
N HIS A 23 7.61 -5.77 -17.52
CA HIS A 23 8.07 -5.08 -18.71
C HIS A 23 7.34 -3.76 -18.94
N GLU A 24 6.06 -3.69 -18.61
CA GLU A 24 5.25 -2.47 -18.74
C GLU A 24 5.77 -1.36 -17.81
N ALA A 25 5.91 -1.66 -16.52
CA ALA A 25 6.46 -0.73 -15.53
C ALA A 25 7.91 -0.34 -15.87
N ARG A 26 8.74 -1.30 -16.30
CA ARG A 26 10.12 -1.03 -16.72
C ARG A 26 10.17 -0.04 -17.89
N VAL A 27 9.34 -0.24 -18.91
CA VAL A 27 9.29 0.64 -20.09
C VAL A 27 8.78 2.03 -19.71
N SER A 28 7.73 2.14 -18.90
CA SER A 28 7.21 3.44 -18.46
C SER A 28 8.21 4.24 -17.62
N LEU A 29 9.06 3.53 -16.87
CA LEU A 29 10.14 4.11 -16.06
C LEU A 29 11.44 4.36 -16.83
N GLY A 30 11.48 4.01 -18.13
CA GLY A 30 12.65 4.21 -19.00
C GLY A 30 13.86 3.37 -18.61
N LEU A 31 13.65 2.20 -18.00
CA LEU A 31 14.72 1.30 -17.55
C LEU A 31 15.06 0.27 -18.64
N THR A 32 16.33 -0.07 -18.80
CA THR A 32 16.76 -1.25 -19.56
C THR A 32 16.54 -2.52 -18.72
N CYS A 33 16.60 -3.70 -19.34
CA CYS A 33 16.51 -4.96 -18.59
C CYS A 33 17.66 -5.07 -17.57
N SER A 34 18.88 -4.69 -17.95
CA SER A 34 20.04 -4.75 -17.06
C SER A 34 19.93 -3.78 -15.89
N GLU A 35 19.46 -2.56 -16.13
CA GLU A 35 19.19 -1.58 -15.08
C GLU A 35 18.11 -2.07 -14.11
N TYR A 36 17.04 -2.67 -14.62
CA TYR A 36 15.99 -3.28 -13.79
C TYR A 36 16.55 -4.39 -12.89
N VAL A 37 17.35 -5.30 -13.46
CA VAL A 37 17.93 -6.43 -12.73
C VAL A 37 18.84 -5.95 -11.61
N LEU A 38 19.75 -5.00 -11.91
CA LEU A 38 20.65 -4.44 -10.91
C LEU A 38 19.88 -3.68 -9.82
N MET A 39 18.94 -2.81 -10.21
CA MET A 39 18.15 -2.02 -9.26
C MET A 39 17.27 -2.90 -8.36
N ASN A 40 16.67 -3.96 -8.91
CA ASN A 40 15.90 -4.91 -8.13
C ASN A 40 16.78 -5.62 -7.08
N TYR A 41 18.00 -6.03 -7.45
CA TYR A 41 18.93 -6.62 -6.49
C TYR A 41 19.31 -5.63 -5.37
N ILE A 42 19.67 -4.40 -5.74
CA ILE A 42 19.99 -3.33 -4.78
C ILE A 42 18.80 -3.08 -3.83
N TYR A 43 17.58 -3.03 -4.36
CA TYR A 43 16.36 -2.87 -3.57
C TYR A 43 16.15 -4.01 -2.56
N GLN A 44 16.37 -5.26 -2.96
CA GLN A 44 16.26 -6.41 -2.06
C GLN A 44 17.33 -6.37 -0.95
N CYS A 45 18.57 -6.00 -1.29
CA CYS A 45 19.63 -5.79 -0.31
C CYS A 45 19.24 -4.71 0.71
N HIS A 46 18.72 -3.56 0.24
CA HIS A 46 18.25 -2.49 1.11
C HIS A 46 17.09 -2.94 2.02
N LYS A 47 16.07 -3.61 1.46
CA LYS A 47 14.91 -4.12 2.21
C LYS A 47 15.32 -5.11 3.31
N ASN A 48 16.28 -5.99 3.00
CA ASN A 48 16.76 -7.01 3.93
C ASN A 48 17.95 -6.55 4.79
N LYS A 49 18.32 -5.26 4.73
CA LYS A 49 19.49 -4.69 5.44
C LYS A 49 20.78 -5.48 5.19
N THR A 50 20.94 -6.01 3.98
CA THR A 50 22.11 -6.79 3.56
C THR A 50 23.10 -5.88 2.84
N PRO A 51 24.41 -5.92 3.15
CA PRO A 51 25.42 -5.17 2.42
C PRO A 51 25.46 -5.54 0.93
N ILE A 52 25.80 -4.57 0.08
CA ILE A 52 25.98 -4.78 -1.35
C ILE A 52 27.46 -5.11 -1.61
N GLU A 53 27.75 -6.37 -1.91
CA GLU A 53 29.09 -6.83 -2.22
C GLU A 53 29.24 -7.08 -3.73
N VAL A 54 30.38 -6.71 -4.32
CA VAL A 54 30.65 -6.89 -5.75
C VAL A 54 30.54 -8.35 -6.18
N THR A 55 31.09 -9.26 -5.37
CA THR A 55 31.07 -10.71 -5.61
C THR A 55 29.67 -11.29 -5.50
N ALA A 56 28.88 -10.86 -4.52
CA ALA A 56 27.49 -11.26 -4.37
C ALA A 56 26.63 -10.74 -5.53
N THR A 57 26.86 -9.48 -5.93
CA THR A 57 26.18 -8.85 -7.07
C THR A 57 26.45 -9.62 -8.36
N TYR A 58 27.70 -9.96 -8.65
CA TYR A 58 28.07 -10.76 -9.82
C TYR A 58 27.37 -12.13 -9.81
N ARG A 59 27.38 -12.84 -8.68
CA ARG A 59 26.72 -14.16 -8.56
C ARG A 59 25.20 -14.10 -8.78
N LYS A 60 24.56 -12.98 -8.46
CA LYS A 60 23.11 -12.81 -8.53
C LYS A 60 22.60 -12.19 -9.83
N THR A 61 23.41 -11.33 -10.44
CA THR A 61 23.01 -10.52 -11.61
C THR A 61 23.78 -10.86 -12.88
N GLY A 62 24.95 -11.47 -12.75
CA GLY A 62 25.88 -11.74 -13.85
C GLY A 62 26.76 -10.54 -14.22
N PHE A 63 26.55 -9.36 -13.62
CA PHE A 63 27.30 -8.16 -13.99
C PHE A 63 28.67 -8.10 -13.32
N ASP A 64 29.71 -7.88 -14.10
CA ASP A 64 31.05 -7.62 -13.57
C ASP A 64 31.17 -6.23 -12.93
N LEU A 65 32.33 -5.90 -12.35
CA LEU A 65 32.52 -4.63 -11.65
C LEU A 65 32.34 -3.40 -12.56
N GLU A 66 32.77 -3.46 -13.81
CA GLU A 66 32.65 -2.32 -14.73
C GLU A 66 31.22 -2.16 -15.23
N GLU A 67 30.54 -3.26 -15.54
CA GLU A 67 29.11 -3.26 -15.87
C GLU A 67 28.27 -2.72 -14.70
N GLN A 68 28.55 -3.15 -13.47
CA GLN A 68 27.88 -2.64 -12.27
C GLN A 68 28.04 -1.13 -12.14
N LYS A 69 29.24 -0.58 -12.35
CA LYS A 69 29.50 0.87 -12.29
C LYS A 69 28.74 1.63 -13.37
N VAL A 70 28.74 1.14 -14.60
CA VAL A 70 28.04 1.77 -15.73
C VAL A 70 26.54 1.82 -15.46
N LEU A 71 25.96 0.71 -15.03
CA LEU A 71 24.53 0.60 -14.72
C LEU A 71 24.16 1.46 -13.49
N ALA A 72 24.98 1.48 -12.43
CA ALA A 72 24.74 2.30 -11.25
C ALA A 72 24.72 3.81 -11.59
N ARG A 73 25.67 4.27 -12.41
CA ARG A 73 25.68 5.67 -12.90
C ARG A 73 24.47 5.99 -13.76
N ALA A 74 24.00 5.04 -14.57
CA ALA A 74 22.79 5.23 -15.37
C ALA A 74 21.53 5.34 -14.48
N LEU A 75 21.41 4.48 -13.47
CA LEU A 75 20.34 4.50 -12.48
C LEU A 75 20.33 5.80 -11.64
N GLU A 76 21.51 6.27 -11.27
CA GLU A 76 21.69 7.56 -10.58
C GLU A 76 21.22 8.73 -11.45
N ARG A 77 21.68 8.81 -12.72
CA ARG A 77 21.23 9.85 -13.66
C ARG A 77 19.72 9.84 -13.90
N LYS A 78 19.11 8.65 -13.88
CA LYS A 78 17.66 8.47 -13.99
C LYS A 78 16.92 8.77 -12.67
N GLY A 79 17.64 9.07 -11.59
CA GLY A 79 17.08 9.44 -10.30
C GLY A 79 16.46 8.28 -9.54
N PHE A 80 16.93 7.04 -9.74
CA PHE A 80 16.47 5.89 -8.96
C PHE A 80 17.23 5.72 -7.65
N MET A 81 18.50 6.14 -7.63
CA MET A 81 19.40 6.03 -6.50
C MET A 81 20.31 7.26 -6.42
N LEU A 82 20.85 7.52 -5.23
CA LEU A 82 21.91 8.49 -5.00
C LEU A 82 23.15 7.73 -4.52
N ILE A 83 24.27 7.94 -5.20
CA ILE A 83 25.55 7.39 -4.79
C ILE A 83 26.15 8.36 -3.76
N THR A 84 26.26 7.90 -2.51
CA THR A 84 26.85 8.67 -1.42
C THR A 84 28.24 8.13 -1.09
N ALA A 85 28.93 8.74 -0.13
CA ALA A 85 30.17 8.20 0.42
C ALA A 85 29.95 6.91 1.23
N ASP A 86 28.70 6.60 1.59
CA ASP A 86 28.35 5.35 2.24
C ASP A 86 28.39 4.16 1.25
N PRO A 87 28.76 2.96 1.72
CA PRO A 87 28.81 1.77 0.87
C PRO A 87 27.43 1.30 0.40
N THR A 88 26.35 1.84 0.97
CA THR A 88 24.98 1.55 0.57
C THR A 88 24.37 2.78 -0.11
N PRO A 89 24.01 2.70 -1.40
CA PRO A 89 23.38 3.81 -2.09
C PRO A 89 21.98 4.07 -1.53
N ILE A 90 21.58 5.33 -1.50
CA ILE A 90 20.25 5.74 -1.04
C ILE A 90 19.26 5.52 -2.19
N LEU A 91 18.21 4.73 -1.95
CA LEU A 91 17.16 4.51 -2.95
C LEU A 91 16.10 5.61 -2.84
N THR A 92 15.69 6.12 -4.00
CA THR A 92 14.61 7.12 -4.08
C THR A 92 13.24 6.44 -4.09
N SER A 93 12.18 7.21 -3.81
CA SER A 93 10.79 6.74 -3.94
C SER A 93 10.39 6.38 -5.37
N LYS A 94 11.18 6.78 -6.38
CA LYS A 94 10.89 6.53 -7.80
C LYS A 94 10.76 5.04 -8.12
N TRP A 95 11.66 4.21 -7.59
CA TRP A 95 11.58 2.76 -7.75
C TRP A 95 10.33 2.18 -7.10
N GLN A 96 10.04 2.59 -5.86
CA GLN A 96 8.89 2.11 -5.10
C GLN A 96 7.56 2.49 -5.75
N SER A 97 7.47 3.70 -6.32
CA SER A 97 6.27 4.15 -7.04
C SER A 97 6.01 3.37 -8.33
N GLY A 98 7.07 2.94 -9.00
CA GLY A 98 6.99 2.28 -10.30
C GLY A 98 6.85 0.76 -10.23
N PHE A 99 7.38 0.13 -9.18
CA PHE A 99 7.33 -1.31 -8.95
C PHE A 99 6.72 -1.66 -7.61
N ALA A 100 5.68 -0.91 -7.22
CA ALA A 100 4.94 -1.16 -6.00
C ALA A 100 4.59 -2.66 -5.91
N ASN A 101 5.03 -3.32 -4.84
CA ASN A 101 4.77 -4.73 -4.67
C ASN A 101 3.30 -4.91 -4.28
N VAL A 102 2.45 -5.11 -5.29
CA VAL A 102 1.01 -5.29 -5.13
C VAL A 102 0.68 -6.43 -4.16
N GLU A 103 1.55 -7.44 -4.03
CA GLU A 103 1.37 -8.53 -3.06
C GLU A 103 1.61 -8.06 -1.62
N GLU A 104 2.62 -7.22 -1.38
CA GLU A 104 2.86 -6.62 -0.06
C GLU A 104 1.76 -5.62 0.31
N GLU A 105 1.32 -4.81 -0.66
CA GLU A 105 0.16 -3.92 -0.47
C GLU A 105 -1.11 -4.72 -0.20
N PHE A 106 -1.27 -5.87 -0.86
CA PHE A 106 -2.38 -6.76 -0.59
C PHE A 106 -2.31 -7.35 0.81
N GLU A 107 -1.14 -7.66 1.36
CA GLU A 107 -1.03 -8.05 2.77
C GLU A 107 -1.51 -6.94 3.71
N GLU A 108 -1.21 -5.68 3.40
CA GLU A 108 -1.71 -4.52 4.13
C GLU A 108 -3.23 -4.40 4.02
N PHE A 109 -3.82 -4.66 2.85
CA PHE A 109 -5.29 -4.73 2.70
C PHE A 109 -5.89 -5.94 3.45
N TRP A 110 -5.23 -7.09 3.40
CA TRP A 110 -5.71 -8.35 3.95
C TRP A 110 -5.73 -8.36 5.48
N LYS A 111 -4.80 -7.62 6.10
CA LYS A 111 -4.64 -7.55 7.55
C LYS A 111 -4.94 -6.16 8.10
N LYS A 112 -5.53 -6.10 9.28
CA LYS A 112 -5.63 -4.89 10.11
C LYS A 112 -5.07 -5.24 11.49
N ASP A 113 -4.16 -4.41 12.00
CA ASP A 113 -3.48 -4.63 13.29
C ASP A 113 -2.82 -6.02 13.40
N GLY A 114 -2.22 -6.48 12.29
CA GLY A 114 -1.56 -7.78 12.18
C GLY A 114 -2.50 -8.99 12.03
N LYS A 115 -3.82 -8.80 12.08
CA LYS A 115 -4.82 -9.88 12.01
C LYS A 115 -5.55 -9.87 10.66
N SER A 116 -5.78 -11.06 10.11
CA SER A 116 -6.56 -11.22 8.88
C SER A 116 -8.01 -10.79 9.11
N VAL A 117 -8.52 -9.92 8.23
CA VAL A 117 -9.89 -9.41 8.30
C VAL A 117 -10.87 -10.35 7.56
N TRP A 118 -10.42 -10.95 6.46
CA TRP A 118 -11.27 -11.68 5.51
C TRP A 118 -11.16 -13.20 5.68
N LEU A 119 -11.62 -13.72 6.82
CA LEU A 119 -11.42 -15.13 7.21
C LEU A 119 -12.12 -16.16 6.30
N THR A 120 -13.24 -15.77 5.67
CA THR A 120 -14.04 -16.66 4.80
C THR A 120 -13.66 -16.58 3.33
N SER A 121 -12.70 -15.73 2.98
CA SER A 121 -12.32 -15.44 1.58
C SER A 121 -11.08 -16.21 1.16
N SER A 122 -10.97 -16.54 -0.12
CA SER A 122 -9.77 -17.13 -0.69
C SER A 122 -8.74 -16.04 -0.91
N LYS A 123 -7.62 -16.11 -0.16
CA LYS A 123 -6.52 -15.15 -0.27
C LYS A 123 -6.00 -15.02 -1.70
N LYS A 124 -5.88 -16.15 -2.41
CA LYS A 124 -5.42 -16.20 -3.81
C LYS A 124 -6.42 -15.54 -4.77
N ALA A 125 -7.72 -15.80 -4.61
CA ALA A 125 -8.73 -15.20 -5.47
C ALA A 125 -8.86 -13.68 -5.20
N SER A 126 -8.78 -13.29 -3.94
CA SER A 126 -8.83 -11.89 -3.50
C SER A 126 -7.63 -11.09 -4.00
N LEU A 127 -6.43 -11.65 -4.00
CA LEU A 127 -5.25 -11.02 -4.58
C LEU A 127 -5.44 -10.69 -6.07
N LYS A 128 -6.10 -11.59 -6.84
CA LYS A 128 -6.39 -11.35 -8.25
C LYS A 128 -7.30 -10.11 -8.42
N PHE A 129 -8.40 -10.04 -7.67
CA PHE A 129 -9.30 -8.88 -7.71
C PHE A 129 -8.61 -7.60 -7.23
N TYR A 130 -7.79 -7.68 -6.17
CA TYR A 130 -7.02 -6.54 -5.69
C TYR A 130 -6.07 -6.01 -6.76
N THR A 131 -5.34 -6.90 -7.42
CA THR A 131 -4.40 -6.56 -8.50
C THR A 131 -5.12 -5.92 -9.68
N GLU A 132 -6.28 -6.44 -10.07
CA GLU A 132 -7.11 -5.86 -11.13
C GLU A 132 -7.61 -4.46 -10.75
N LEU A 133 -8.12 -4.29 -9.52
CA LEU A 133 -8.61 -3.01 -9.03
C LEU A 133 -7.48 -1.96 -8.91
N ARG A 134 -6.30 -2.37 -8.43
CA ARG A 134 -5.11 -1.51 -8.27
C ARG A 134 -4.60 -0.87 -9.55
N LYS A 135 -4.97 -1.39 -10.72
CA LYS A 135 -4.65 -0.77 -12.02
C LYS A 135 -5.34 0.57 -12.23
N SER A 136 -6.52 0.76 -11.62
CA SER A 136 -7.37 1.93 -11.82
C SER A 136 -7.56 2.74 -10.53
N THR A 137 -7.36 2.12 -9.37
CA THR A 137 -7.63 2.72 -8.06
C THR A 137 -6.36 2.75 -7.20
N PRO A 138 -6.00 3.90 -6.58
CA PRO A 138 -4.87 4.00 -5.65
C PRO A 138 -5.04 3.09 -4.42
N LYS A 139 -3.93 2.62 -3.84
CA LYS A 139 -3.99 1.71 -2.68
C LYS A 139 -4.67 2.37 -1.47
N GLU A 140 -4.45 3.67 -1.28
CA GLU A 140 -4.94 4.44 -0.14
C GLU A 140 -6.47 4.44 -0.14
N VAL A 141 -7.08 4.64 -1.31
CA VAL A 141 -8.54 4.59 -1.49
C VAL A 141 -9.10 3.22 -1.12
N ILE A 142 -8.44 2.13 -1.55
CA ILE A 142 -8.90 0.76 -1.27
C ILE A 142 -8.77 0.44 0.23
N ILE A 143 -7.66 0.83 0.85
CA ILE A 143 -7.39 0.60 2.28
C ILE A 143 -8.33 1.42 3.16
N ASP A 144 -8.55 2.69 2.82
CA ASP A 144 -9.48 3.58 3.55
C ASP A 144 -10.92 3.09 3.44
N SER A 145 -11.35 2.68 2.24
CA SER A 145 -12.67 2.10 2.04
C SER A 145 -12.89 0.84 2.90
N ARG A 146 -11.90 -0.07 2.94
CA ARG A 146 -11.93 -1.21 3.86
C ARG A 146 -12.03 -0.77 5.32
N ASN A 147 -11.23 0.21 5.75
CA ASN A 147 -11.26 0.69 7.13
C ASN A 147 -12.63 1.26 7.51
N ASN A 148 -13.23 2.06 6.63
CA ASN A 148 -14.56 2.64 6.81
C ASN A 148 -15.64 1.54 6.85
N TYR A 149 -15.53 0.52 5.99
CA TYR A 149 -16.45 -0.62 6.00
C TYR A 149 -16.40 -1.40 7.33
N LEU A 150 -15.20 -1.65 7.87
CA LEU A 150 -15.06 -2.31 9.17
C LEU A 150 -15.59 -1.47 10.32
N GLU A 151 -15.41 -0.14 10.27
CA GLU A 151 -16.01 0.76 11.24
C GLU A 151 -17.54 0.70 11.17
N TYR A 152 -18.10 0.76 9.96
CA TYR A 152 -19.54 0.62 9.72
C TYR A 152 -20.10 -0.67 10.35
N LEU A 153 -19.47 -1.82 10.12
CA LEU A 153 -19.90 -3.09 10.72
C LEU A 153 -19.87 -3.05 12.25
N SER A 154 -18.86 -2.42 12.84
CA SER A 154 -18.77 -2.29 14.30
C SER A 154 -19.94 -1.47 14.88
N TRP A 155 -20.43 -0.47 14.15
CA TRP A 155 -21.58 0.35 14.55
C TRP A 155 -22.92 -0.33 14.29
N GLU A 156 -23.05 -1.09 13.20
CA GLU A 156 -24.23 -1.95 12.99
C GLU A 156 -24.36 -3.00 14.11
N HIS A 157 -23.25 -3.58 14.56
CA HIS A 157 -23.27 -4.50 15.70
C HIS A 157 -23.74 -3.80 16.99
N LYS A 158 -23.29 -2.57 17.26
CA LYS A 158 -23.80 -1.74 18.38
C LYS A 158 -25.29 -1.42 18.27
N ARG A 159 -25.83 -1.38 17.05
CA ARG A 159 -27.26 -1.22 16.77
C ARG A 159 -28.06 -2.53 16.95
N GLY A 160 -27.38 -3.65 17.26
CA GLY A 160 -27.98 -4.96 17.42
C GLY A 160 -28.05 -5.80 16.13
N PHE A 161 -27.41 -5.34 15.05
CA PHE A 161 -27.33 -6.09 13.79
C PHE A 161 -25.97 -6.75 13.66
N ASP A 162 -25.92 -8.08 13.83
CA ASP A 162 -24.69 -8.84 13.65
C ASP A 162 -24.48 -9.21 12.18
N ARG A 163 -23.98 -8.24 11.41
CA ARG A 163 -23.67 -8.44 9.99
C ARG A 163 -22.36 -9.19 9.82
N GLN A 164 -22.40 -10.28 9.05
CA GLN A 164 -21.18 -10.96 8.63
C GLN A 164 -20.34 -10.07 7.72
N ILE A 165 -19.02 -10.13 7.90
CA ILE A 165 -18.05 -9.51 6.99
C ILE A 165 -18.23 -10.12 5.60
N MET A 166 -18.35 -9.25 4.59
CA MET A 166 -18.46 -9.66 3.19
C MET A 166 -17.24 -10.49 2.75
N MET A 167 -17.33 -11.28 1.69
CA MET A 167 -16.12 -11.85 1.09
C MET A 167 -15.27 -10.75 0.42
N ALA A 168 -13.96 -10.81 0.58
CA ALA A 168 -13.02 -9.86 -0.01
C ALA A 168 -13.13 -9.80 -1.54
N GLU A 169 -13.36 -10.94 -2.20
CA GLU A 169 -13.58 -10.98 -3.64
C GLU A 169 -14.79 -10.16 -4.05
N ARG A 170 -15.87 -10.19 -3.25
CA ARG A 170 -17.09 -9.42 -3.53
C ARG A 170 -16.85 -7.92 -3.30
N PHE A 171 -16.11 -7.57 -2.24
CA PHE A 171 -15.75 -6.19 -1.89
C PHE A 171 -14.87 -5.54 -2.98
N LEU A 172 -13.85 -6.26 -3.44
CA LEU A 172 -12.88 -5.78 -4.42
C LEU A 172 -13.36 -5.85 -5.87
N ASN A 173 -14.42 -6.58 -6.16
CA ASN A 173 -14.91 -6.75 -7.53
C ASN A 173 -15.44 -5.42 -8.09
N PRO A 174 -14.82 -4.88 -9.16
CA PRO A 174 -15.23 -3.59 -9.74
C PRO A 174 -16.66 -3.57 -10.28
N LYS A 175 -17.29 -4.73 -10.51
CA LYS A 175 -18.69 -4.80 -10.98
C LYS A 175 -19.72 -4.49 -9.90
N ASN A 176 -19.31 -4.55 -8.63
CA ASN A 176 -20.24 -4.42 -7.51
C ASN A 176 -20.14 -3.07 -6.79
N ASP A 177 -19.09 -2.29 -7.10
CA ASP A 177 -18.81 -0.96 -6.53
C ASP A 177 -18.78 -0.86 -4.99
N TRP A 178 -18.69 -1.98 -4.26
CA TRP A 178 -18.68 -1.99 -2.79
C TRP A 178 -17.51 -1.20 -2.18
N TYR A 179 -16.36 -1.17 -2.86
CA TYR A 179 -15.22 -0.37 -2.44
C TYR A 179 -15.42 1.14 -2.66
N LEU A 180 -16.43 1.56 -3.44
CA LEU A 180 -16.78 2.98 -3.67
C LEU A 180 -17.92 3.46 -2.78
N VAL A 181 -18.61 2.57 -2.08
CA VAL A 181 -19.68 2.95 -1.16
C VAL A 181 -19.11 3.84 -0.06
N ASP A 182 -19.82 4.93 0.25
CA ASP A 182 -19.47 5.82 1.35
C ASP A 182 -19.87 5.21 2.70
N TRP A 183 -19.10 4.21 3.12
CA TRP A 183 -19.27 3.55 4.41
C TRP A 183 -19.12 4.52 5.59
N LYS A 184 -18.40 5.63 5.40
CA LYS A 184 -18.18 6.63 6.42
C LYS A 184 -19.45 7.44 6.66
N GLU A 185 -20.12 7.90 5.61
CA GLU A 185 -21.42 8.57 5.72
C GLU A 185 -22.45 7.68 6.42
N MET A 186 -22.54 6.41 6.02
CA MET A 186 -23.44 5.44 6.67
C MET A 186 -23.11 5.25 8.16
N THR A 187 -21.83 5.21 8.51
CA THR A 187 -21.38 5.14 9.91
C THR A 187 -21.79 6.36 10.71
N GLU A 188 -21.60 7.56 10.15
CA GLU A 188 -22.00 8.82 10.80
C GLU A 188 -23.51 8.92 10.99
N GLU A 189 -24.31 8.39 10.05
CA GLU A 189 -25.76 8.30 10.21
C GLU A 189 -26.16 7.42 11.40
N ILE A 190 -25.52 6.24 11.55
CA ILE A 190 -25.76 5.34 12.69
C ILE A 190 -25.37 6.03 14.00
N LYS A 191 -24.21 6.68 14.05
CA LYS A 191 -23.75 7.43 15.23
C LYS A 191 -24.74 8.50 15.64
N ARG A 192 -25.26 9.30 14.69
CA ARG A 192 -26.27 10.34 14.94
C ARG A 192 -27.57 9.78 15.52
N LYS A 193 -28.00 8.60 15.05
CA LYS A 193 -29.22 7.94 15.55
C LYS A 193 -29.05 7.36 16.95
N LEU A 194 -27.88 6.81 17.28
CA LEU A 194 -27.60 6.22 18.59
C LEU A 194 -27.28 7.26 19.67
N ASN A 195 -26.62 8.36 19.28
CA ASN A 195 -26.31 9.49 20.15
C ASN A 195 -26.91 10.77 19.56
N PRO A 196 -28.22 10.99 19.69
CA PRO A 196 -28.81 12.24 19.24
C PRO A 196 -28.12 13.40 19.96
N GLN A 197 -27.58 14.36 19.19
CA GLN A 197 -27.07 15.59 19.79
C GLN A 197 -28.19 16.21 20.63
N PRO A 198 -27.90 16.73 21.83
CA PRO A 198 -28.89 17.43 22.60
C PRO A 198 -29.50 18.51 21.70
N ALA A 199 -30.83 18.47 21.54
CA ALA A 199 -31.53 19.50 20.79
C ALA A 199 -31.02 20.84 21.29
N GLN A 200 -30.54 21.70 20.37
CA GLN A 200 -30.18 23.06 20.75
C GLN A 200 -31.36 23.61 21.57
N PRO A 201 -31.10 24.15 22.79
CA PRO A 201 -32.19 24.69 23.59
C PRO A 201 -32.93 25.65 22.68
N LYS A 202 -34.25 25.42 22.50
CA LYS A 202 -35.11 26.37 21.79
C LYS A 202 -34.75 27.73 22.35
N GLU A 203 -34.25 28.63 21.50
CA GLU A 203 -34.03 30.01 21.89
C GLU A 203 -35.32 30.44 22.57
N GLY A 204 -35.24 30.70 23.88
CA GLY A 204 -36.41 31.04 24.66
C GLY A 204 -37.06 32.20 23.95
N THR A 205 -38.33 32.04 23.58
CA THR A 205 -39.12 33.08 22.92
C THR A 205 -38.91 34.35 23.74
N GLN A 206 -38.11 35.29 23.23
CA GLN A 206 -37.90 36.55 23.93
C GLN A 206 -39.24 37.26 23.87
N ILE A 207 -39.96 37.20 24.99
CA ILE A 207 -41.20 37.94 25.20
C ILE A 207 -40.85 39.40 24.93
N THR A 208 -41.46 39.96 23.89
CA THR A 208 -41.22 41.33 23.45
C THR A 208 -41.63 42.30 24.56
N ALA A 209 -41.04 43.49 24.62
CA ALA A 209 -41.38 44.50 25.64
C ALA A 209 -42.89 44.83 25.69
N SER A 210 -43.58 44.66 24.55
CA SER A 210 -45.03 44.74 24.40
C SER A 210 -45.82 43.68 25.16
N GLU A 211 -45.33 42.45 25.23
CA GLU A 211 -45.98 41.35 25.93
C GLU A 211 -45.76 41.43 27.45
N ARG A 212 -44.58 41.93 27.88
CA ARG A 212 -44.30 42.24 29.30
C ARG A 212 -45.23 43.31 29.90
N LYS A 213 -45.73 44.23 29.07
CA LYS A 213 -46.62 45.32 29.52
C LYS A 213 -48.05 44.85 29.79
N LYS A 214 -48.53 43.84 29.05
CA LYS A 214 -49.88 43.26 29.24
C LYS A 214 -50.02 42.44 30.53
N GLU A 215 -48.90 42.00 31.10
CA GLU A 215 -48.88 41.21 32.34
C GLU A 215 -48.86 42.09 33.60
N TYR A 216 -48.42 43.35 33.47
CA TYR A 216 -48.42 44.35 34.56
C TYR A 216 -49.75 45.10 34.72
N ASP A 217 -50.60 45.10 33.69
CA ASP A 217 -51.91 45.77 33.68
C ASP A 217 -53.07 44.80 34.01
N LYS A 218 -52.78 43.60 34.54
CA LYS A 218 -53.74 42.65 35.12
C LYS A 218 -53.65 42.67 36.64
#